data_AF-A0A7X4BZK5-F1
#
_entry.id   AF-A0A7X4BZK5-F1
#
_cell.length_a   1.000
_cell.length_b   1.000
_cell.length_c   1.000
_cell.angle_alpha   90.00
_cell.angle_beta   90.00
_cell.angle_gamma   90.00
#
_symmetry.space_group_name_H-M   'P 1'
#
loop_
_entity.id
_entity.type
_entity.pdbx_description
1 polymer ?
#
loop_
_entity_poly.entity_id
_entity_poly.type
_entity_poly.pdbx_seq_one_letter_code
_entity_poly.pdbx_strand_id
1 'polypeptide(L)'
;MYWDWDEKTGFRELVVDLTIHNDLDSFFGEHGIYLMVVQGRISEMTFYFGFQTDVADPDTWESRGKGVIFNRWGTRDLANVRLAEDGYSQSSGHEGNFVGARRGYDWGAGAYRLRLAPEGADTDGEWFGLSVTELASGATTWIGALRFPYPDRGLRATIKHHTYSTIEIYGSRPIRPIDIPEFSVSIEPPKGDGRSATHGATVYSLRLGQILNTEARFDHTTGTVFLQAGGLTRRKAEPGKIRF
;
A
#
# COMPACT_ATOMS: atom_id res chain seq x y z
N MET A 1 1.35 7.42 7.99
CA MET A 1 1.81 8.65 7.30
C MET A 1 0.74 9.09 6.33
N TYR A 2 0.20 10.30 6.46
CA TYR A 2 -0.72 10.90 5.48
C TYR A 2 0.04 11.74 4.47
N TRP A 3 -0.40 11.70 3.21
CA TRP A 3 0.13 12.49 2.10
C TRP A 3 -1.00 13.30 1.49
N ASP A 4 -0.76 14.59 1.22
CA ASP A 4 -1.74 15.51 0.65
C ASP A 4 -1.09 16.39 -0.43
N TRP A 5 -1.86 16.64 -1.48
CA TRP A 5 -1.51 17.52 -2.58
C TRP A 5 -2.43 18.76 -2.57
N ASP A 6 -1.85 19.92 -2.85
CA ASP A 6 -2.64 21.15 -3.02
C ASP A 6 -3.60 21.09 -4.21
N GLU A 7 -3.25 20.31 -5.24
CA GLU A 7 -4.11 20.05 -6.40
C GLU A 7 -5.31 19.21 -5.99
N LYS A 8 -6.47 19.85 -5.82
CA LYS A 8 -7.68 19.20 -5.29
C LYS A 8 -8.46 18.41 -6.34
N THR A 9 -8.15 18.59 -7.63
CA THR A 9 -8.84 17.89 -8.74
C THR A 9 -8.50 16.40 -8.82
N GLY A 10 -7.46 15.97 -8.11
CA GLY A 10 -6.96 14.59 -8.13
C GLY A 10 -5.97 14.36 -9.26
N PHE A 11 -5.47 13.14 -9.36
CA PHE A 11 -4.46 12.74 -10.34
C PHE A 11 -4.84 11.42 -11.01
N ARG A 12 -4.16 11.12 -12.11
CA ARG A 12 -4.40 9.93 -12.94
C ARG A 12 -3.36 8.86 -12.69
N GLU A 13 -2.12 9.27 -12.48
CA GLU A 13 -1.00 8.42 -12.11
C GLU A 13 -0.57 8.72 -10.68
N LEU A 14 -0.26 7.67 -9.91
CA LEU A 14 0.41 7.76 -8.63
C LEU A 14 1.69 6.93 -8.68
N VAL A 15 2.80 7.56 -8.33
CA VAL A 15 4.12 6.92 -8.21
C VAL A 15 4.62 7.07 -6.78
N VAL A 16 5.04 5.97 -6.18
CA VAL A 16 5.66 5.95 -4.85
C VAL A 16 7.02 5.27 -4.97
N ASP A 17 8.07 6.01 -4.63
CA ASP A 17 9.42 5.47 -4.47
C ASP A 17 9.68 5.22 -2.98
N LEU A 18 10.18 4.03 -2.66
CA LEU A 18 10.49 3.64 -1.29
C LEU A 18 11.74 2.77 -1.23
N THR A 19 12.35 2.70 -0.05
CA THR A 19 13.41 1.75 0.26
C THR A 19 13.01 0.90 1.45
N ILE A 20 13.06 -0.42 1.28
CA ILE A 20 12.98 -1.39 2.37
C ILE A 20 14.41 -1.62 2.86
N HIS A 21 14.68 -1.35 4.15
CA HIS A 21 16.03 -1.35 4.68
C HIS A 21 16.50 -2.71 5.21
N ASN A 22 15.57 -3.61 5.50
CA ASN A 22 15.86 -4.92 6.02
C ASN A 22 14.81 -5.93 5.56
N ASP A 23 15.23 -7.18 5.45
CA ASP A 23 14.35 -8.28 5.07
C ASP A 23 13.64 -8.89 6.29
N LEU A 24 12.52 -9.56 6.05
CA LEU A 24 11.66 -10.24 7.02
C LEU A 24 11.50 -11.72 6.67
N ASP A 25 12.61 -12.41 6.45
CA ASP A 25 12.69 -13.78 5.91
C ASP A 25 11.90 -14.85 6.69
N SER A 26 11.39 -14.55 7.88
CA SER A 26 10.73 -15.53 8.74
C SER A 26 9.47 -15.03 9.47
N PHE A 27 8.86 -13.90 9.04
CA PHE A 27 7.67 -13.34 9.70
C PHE A 27 6.39 -13.55 8.89
N PHE A 28 5.96 -14.80 8.80
CA PHE A 28 4.72 -15.25 8.15
C PHE A 28 4.15 -16.48 8.89
N GLY A 29 2.88 -16.84 8.63
CA GLY A 29 2.18 -17.90 9.35
C GLY A 29 1.17 -17.36 10.37
N GLU A 30 1.47 -17.42 11.68
CA GLU A 30 0.55 -16.90 12.72
C GLU A 30 0.42 -15.37 12.70
N HIS A 31 1.48 -14.70 12.23
CA HIS A 31 1.59 -13.24 12.10
C HIS A 31 2.24 -12.85 10.79
N GLY A 32 2.00 -11.63 10.33
CA GLY A 32 2.69 -11.06 9.19
C GLY A 32 2.72 -9.53 9.25
N ILE A 33 3.47 -8.95 8.33
CA ILE A 33 3.57 -7.51 8.13
C ILE A 33 2.97 -7.16 6.78
N TYR A 34 2.13 -6.13 6.78
CA TYR A 34 1.68 -5.46 5.58
C TYR A 34 2.26 -4.05 5.55
N LEU A 35 3.19 -3.81 4.63
CA LEU A 35 3.55 -2.46 4.22
C LEU A 35 2.48 -1.98 3.24
N MET A 36 1.44 -1.33 3.76
CA MET A 36 0.46 -0.62 2.96
C MET A 36 1.10 0.65 2.42
N VAL A 37 1.58 0.58 1.18
CA VAL A 37 2.29 1.70 0.53
C VAL A 37 1.31 2.84 0.27
N VAL A 38 0.10 2.53 -0.18
CA VAL A 38 -0.96 3.52 -0.38
C VAL A 38 -2.28 2.91 0.05
N GLN A 39 -3.04 3.68 0.83
CA GLN A 39 -4.50 3.67 0.81
C GLN A 39 -5.00 5.05 0.40
N GLY A 40 -5.97 5.06 -0.50
CA GLY A 40 -6.57 6.28 -1.03
C GLY A 40 -7.96 6.02 -1.58
N ARG A 41 -8.43 6.95 -2.42
CA ARG A 41 -9.69 6.79 -3.14
C ARG A 41 -9.48 7.06 -4.62
N ILE A 42 -10.05 6.22 -5.47
CA ILE A 42 -10.24 6.51 -6.89
C ILE A 42 -11.74 6.73 -7.09
N SER A 43 -12.10 7.91 -7.59
CA SER A 43 -13.49 8.39 -7.52
C SER A 43 -13.97 8.29 -6.06
N GLU A 44 -15.08 7.59 -5.81
CA GLU A 44 -15.60 7.40 -4.46
C GLU A 44 -15.19 6.07 -3.82
N MET A 45 -14.42 5.22 -4.52
CA MET A 45 -14.04 3.90 -4.03
C MET A 45 -12.69 3.94 -3.34
N THR A 46 -12.63 3.43 -2.11
CA THR A 46 -11.37 3.21 -1.42
C THR A 46 -10.58 2.10 -2.09
N PHE A 47 -9.28 2.30 -2.25
CA PHE A 47 -8.34 1.28 -2.69
C PHE A 47 -7.11 1.27 -1.78
N TYR A 48 -6.39 0.16 -1.80
CA TYR A 48 -5.08 0.09 -1.17
C TYR A 48 -4.18 -0.91 -1.89
N PHE A 49 -2.87 -0.69 -1.80
CA PHE A 49 -1.87 -1.64 -2.29
C PHE A 49 -0.58 -1.58 -1.48
N GLY A 50 0.20 -2.66 -1.57
CA GLY A 50 1.52 -2.73 -0.98
C GLY A 50 2.03 -4.16 -0.82
N PHE A 51 3.04 -4.33 0.03
CA PHE A 51 3.78 -5.58 0.21
C PHE A 51 3.35 -6.32 1.47
N GLN A 52 3.02 -7.60 1.35
CA GLN A 52 2.77 -8.47 2.49
C GLN A 52 3.88 -9.51 2.63
N THR A 53 4.23 -9.86 3.87
CA THR A 53 5.10 -11.01 4.15
C THR A 53 4.40 -12.33 3.88
N ASP A 54 3.06 -12.31 3.87
CA ASP A 54 2.24 -13.47 3.52
C ASP A 54 0.98 -13.07 2.74
N VAL A 55 0.97 -13.31 1.43
CA VAL A 55 -0.23 -13.21 0.60
C VAL A 55 -1.00 -14.53 0.65
N ALA A 56 -1.71 -14.80 1.74
CA ALA A 56 -2.45 -16.07 1.90
C ALA A 56 -3.40 -16.36 0.71
N ASP A 57 -3.57 -17.65 0.43
CA ASP A 57 -4.58 -18.18 -0.48
C ASP A 57 -5.98 -17.82 0.05
N PRO A 58 -6.88 -17.24 -0.77
CA PRO A 58 -8.19 -16.80 -0.30
C PRO A 58 -9.15 -17.96 0.03
N ASP A 59 -8.93 -19.15 -0.53
CA ASP A 59 -9.81 -20.31 -0.37
C ASP A 59 -9.31 -21.23 0.75
N THR A 60 -8.00 -21.46 0.83
CA THR A 60 -7.40 -22.36 1.83
C THR A 60 -6.83 -21.64 3.04
N TRP A 61 -6.59 -20.32 2.93
CA TRP A 61 -5.84 -19.52 3.91
C TRP A 61 -4.40 -20.00 4.15
N GLU A 62 -3.90 -20.88 3.29
CA GLU A 62 -2.52 -21.33 3.33
C GLU A 62 -1.61 -20.19 2.85
N SER A 63 -0.42 -20.12 3.45
CA SER A 63 0.57 -19.13 3.05
C SER A 63 1.00 -19.34 1.61
N ARG A 64 1.07 -18.26 0.83
CA ARG A 64 1.75 -18.24 -0.48
C ARG A 64 3.04 -17.41 -0.44
N GLY A 65 3.54 -17.14 0.76
CA GLY A 65 4.75 -16.37 1.00
C GLY A 65 4.60 -14.87 0.68
N LYS A 66 5.74 -14.21 0.45
CA LYS A 66 5.78 -12.78 0.17
C LYS A 66 5.05 -12.43 -1.12
N GLY A 67 4.38 -11.29 -1.12
CA GLY A 67 3.72 -10.81 -2.32
C GLY A 67 3.22 -9.38 -2.26
N VAL A 68 2.57 -8.99 -3.34
CA VAL A 68 1.93 -7.68 -3.49
C VAL A 68 0.43 -7.87 -3.59
N ILE A 69 -0.32 -7.02 -2.90
CA ILE A 69 -1.76 -6.96 -3.00
C ILE A 69 -2.20 -5.62 -3.58
N PHE A 70 -3.29 -5.63 -4.33
CA PHE A 70 -4.00 -4.44 -4.80
C PHE A 70 -5.49 -4.68 -4.67
N ASN A 71 -6.14 -3.96 -3.77
CA ASN A 71 -7.54 -4.17 -3.41
C ASN A 71 -8.36 -2.89 -3.61
N ARG A 72 -9.65 -3.07 -3.87
CA ARG A 72 -10.65 -2.00 -3.79
C ARG A 72 -11.91 -2.45 -3.06
N TRP A 73 -12.55 -1.51 -2.40
CA TRP A 73 -13.82 -1.72 -1.73
C TRP A 73 -15.01 -1.54 -2.69
N GLY A 74 -16.20 -1.92 -2.22
CA GLY A 74 -17.49 -1.60 -2.84
C GLY A 74 -18.01 -2.63 -3.84
N THR A 75 -17.37 -3.79 -3.97
CA THR A 75 -17.91 -4.91 -4.75
C THR A 75 -17.36 -6.24 -4.25
N ARG A 76 -17.99 -7.34 -4.66
CA ARG A 76 -17.46 -8.71 -4.58
C ARG A 76 -17.36 -9.40 -5.96
N ASP A 77 -17.68 -8.66 -7.02
CA ASP A 77 -17.70 -9.15 -8.38
C ASP A 77 -16.28 -9.16 -8.98
N LEU A 78 -15.77 -10.37 -9.24
CA LEU A 78 -14.46 -10.63 -9.80
C LEU A 78 -14.31 -10.16 -11.26
N ALA A 79 -15.39 -9.84 -11.97
CA ALA A 79 -15.30 -9.18 -13.28
C ALA A 79 -14.66 -7.78 -13.21
N ASN A 80 -14.44 -7.26 -11.99
CA ASN A 80 -13.73 -6.00 -11.75
C ASN A 80 -12.23 -6.20 -11.46
N VAL A 81 -11.69 -7.39 -11.72
CA VAL A 81 -10.28 -7.75 -11.47
C VAL A 81 -9.65 -8.30 -12.76
N ARG A 82 -8.46 -7.79 -13.10
CA ARG A 82 -7.55 -8.37 -14.10
C ARG A 82 -6.29 -8.83 -13.40
N LEU A 83 -5.87 -10.05 -13.70
CA LEU A 83 -4.77 -10.71 -13.03
C LEU A 83 -3.56 -10.82 -13.94
N ALA A 84 -2.36 -10.73 -13.34
CA ALA A 84 -1.16 -11.25 -13.96
C ALA A 84 -1.29 -12.76 -14.21
N GLU A 85 -0.46 -13.31 -15.09
CA GLU A 85 -0.49 -14.74 -15.45
C GLU A 85 -0.34 -15.68 -14.24
N ASP A 86 0.51 -15.29 -13.28
CA ASP A 86 0.78 -15.95 -12.00
C ASP A 86 0.01 -15.29 -10.82
N GLY A 87 -0.90 -14.37 -11.13
CA GLY A 87 -1.73 -13.69 -10.15
C GLY A 87 -3.00 -14.46 -9.81
N TYR A 88 -3.61 -14.12 -8.68
CA TYR A 88 -4.90 -14.65 -8.24
C TYR A 88 -5.72 -13.54 -7.61
N SER A 89 -7.03 -13.69 -7.61
CA SER A 89 -7.93 -12.69 -7.05
C SER A 89 -8.39 -13.07 -5.65
N GLN A 90 -8.84 -12.09 -4.88
CA GLN A 90 -9.61 -12.32 -3.67
C GLN A 90 -10.95 -11.58 -3.79
N SER A 91 -12.03 -12.23 -3.36
CA SER A 91 -13.34 -11.61 -3.15
C SER A 91 -13.81 -11.94 -1.74
N SER A 92 -14.08 -10.93 -0.93
CA SER A 92 -14.38 -11.14 0.48
C SER A 92 -15.38 -10.13 1.02
N GLY A 93 -16.06 -10.54 2.10
CA GLY A 93 -16.97 -9.72 2.89
C GLY A 93 -16.59 -9.60 4.36
N HIS A 94 -15.49 -10.21 4.83
CA HIS A 94 -15.21 -10.33 6.28
C HIS A 94 -14.95 -8.98 6.97
N GLU A 95 -14.41 -8.00 6.24
CA GLU A 95 -14.19 -6.62 6.71
C GLU A 95 -15.07 -5.61 5.96
N GLY A 96 -16.05 -6.11 5.19
CA GLY A 96 -16.81 -5.39 4.17
C GLY A 96 -16.51 -5.92 2.77
N ASN A 97 -17.30 -5.47 1.79
CA ASN A 97 -17.23 -5.97 0.42
C ASN A 97 -16.00 -5.42 -0.31
N PHE A 98 -15.07 -6.30 -0.68
CA PHE A 98 -13.92 -5.94 -1.51
C PHE A 98 -13.56 -7.03 -2.53
N VAL A 99 -12.85 -6.59 -3.58
CA VAL A 99 -12.11 -7.45 -4.50
C VAL A 99 -10.67 -7.00 -4.61
N GLY A 100 -9.77 -7.91 -4.98
CA GLY A 100 -8.37 -7.60 -5.11
C GLY A 100 -7.62 -8.52 -6.06
N ALA A 101 -6.51 -8.01 -6.60
CA ALA A 101 -5.48 -8.77 -7.29
C ALA A 101 -4.31 -9.02 -6.33
N ARG A 102 -3.79 -10.24 -6.34
CA ARG A 102 -2.66 -10.69 -5.54
C ARG A 102 -1.65 -11.34 -6.47
N ARG A 103 -0.37 -11.10 -6.23
CA ARG A 103 0.72 -11.75 -6.96
C ARG A 103 1.84 -12.09 -5.99
N GLY A 104 2.32 -13.34 -6.05
CA GLY A 104 3.56 -13.72 -5.38
C GLY A 104 4.69 -12.84 -5.88
N TYR A 105 5.47 -12.29 -4.97
CA TYR A 105 6.56 -11.37 -5.29
C TYR A 105 7.57 -11.41 -4.15
N ASP A 106 8.73 -12.01 -4.42
CA ASP A 106 9.78 -12.21 -3.43
C ASP A 106 10.56 -10.91 -3.18
N TRP A 107 9.91 -9.97 -2.50
CA TRP A 107 10.54 -8.71 -2.11
C TRP A 107 11.48 -8.91 -0.92
N GLY A 108 12.44 -8.01 -0.77
CA GLY A 108 13.37 -8.00 0.34
C GLY A 108 13.89 -6.59 0.62
N ALA A 109 15.09 -6.49 1.19
CA ALA A 109 15.77 -5.21 1.30
C ALA A 109 16.12 -4.66 -0.10
N GLY A 110 15.74 -3.43 -0.39
CA GLY A 110 15.91 -2.86 -1.72
C GLY A 110 15.11 -1.58 -1.95
N ALA A 111 15.40 -0.92 -3.06
CA ALA A 111 14.68 0.27 -3.50
C ALA A 111 13.66 -0.10 -4.58
N TYR A 112 12.41 0.32 -4.38
CA TYR A 112 11.27 -0.04 -5.21
C TYR A 112 10.49 1.19 -5.65
N ARG A 113 9.91 1.12 -6.85
CA ARG A 113 8.91 2.05 -7.35
C ARG A 113 7.59 1.34 -7.58
N LEU A 114 6.53 1.83 -6.97
CA LEU A 114 5.17 1.38 -7.21
C LEU A 114 4.47 2.42 -8.08
N ARG A 115 3.82 1.97 -9.14
CA ARG A 115 3.08 2.83 -10.08
C ARG A 115 1.67 2.33 -10.24
N LEU A 116 0.71 3.20 -9.95
CA LEU A 116 -0.71 2.99 -10.21
C LEU A 116 -1.15 3.96 -11.31
N ALA A 117 -1.66 3.44 -12.42
CA ALA A 117 -2.07 4.27 -13.55
C ALA A 117 -3.21 3.64 -14.35
N PRO A 118 -3.94 4.41 -15.18
CA PRO A 118 -5.00 3.90 -16.01
C PRO A 118 -4.44 3.00 -17.12
N GLU A 119 -5.13 1.90 -17.42
CA GLU A 119 -4.71 0.92 -18.44
C GLU A 119 -5.85 0.49 -19.38
N GLY A 120 -6.89 1.30 -19.45
CA GLY A 120 -8.03 1.07 -20.33
C GLY A 120 -9.35 1.35 -19.63
N ALA A 121 -10.43 1.33 -20.39
CA ALA A 121 -11.76 1.65 -19.89
C ALA A 121 -12.82 0.84 -20.64
N ASP A 122 -13.97 0.66 -19.99
CA ASP A 122 -15.19 0.11 -20.58
C ASP A 122 -16.40 0.96 -20.19
N THR A 123 -17.60 0.43 -20.45
CA THR A 123 -18.88 1.12 -20.16
C THR A 123 -19.13 1.30 -18.68
N ASP A 124 -18.57 0.44 -17.84
CA ASP A 124 -18.88 0.38 -16.41
C ASP A 124 -17.82 1.11 -15.58
N GLY A 125 -16.64 1.35 -16.14
CA GLY A 125 -15.59 2.09 -15.46
C GLY A 125 -14.24 2.09 -16.17
N GLU A 126 -13.24 2.49 -15.41
CA GLU A 126 -11.86 2.60 -15.85
C GLU A 126 -10.96 1.65 -15.06
N TRP A 127 -10.05 1.00 -15.76
CA TRP A 127 -9.10 0.06 -15.19
C TRP A 127 -7.84 0.81 -14.77
N PHE A 128 -7.42 0.61 -13.53
CA PHE A 128 -6.12 1.07 -13.04
C PHE A 128 -5.24 -0.14 -12.78
N GLY A 129 -4.05 -0.15 -13.38
CA GLY A 129 -3.05 -1.20 -13.22
C GLY A 129 -1.98 -0.79 -12.22
N LEU A 130 -1.57 -1.75 -11.39
CA LEU A 130 -0.45 -1.62 -10.47
C LEU A 130 0.77 -2.35 -11.01
N SER A 131 1.92 -1.68 -11.01
CA SER A 131 3.22 -2.31 -11.22
C SER A 131 4.22 -1.98 -10.11
N VAL A 132 5.16 -2.88 -9.90
CA VAL A 132 6.31 -2.72 -9.01
C VAL A 132 7.58 -2.79 -9.84
N THR A 133 8.48 -1.83 -9.66
CA THR A 133 9.80 -1.80 -10.29
C THR A 133 10.87 -1.91 -9.22
N GLU A 134 11.75 -2.88 -9.34
CA GLU A 134 12.98 -2.92 -8.53
C GLU A 134 13.98 -1.94 -9.14
N LEU A 135 14.39 -0.91 -8.40
CA LEU A 135 15.19 0.18 -8.95
C LEU A 135 16.64 -0.24 -9.25
N ALA A 136 17.16 -1.25 -8.57
CA ALA A 136 18.51 -1.76 -8.79
C ALA A 136 18.65 -2.44 -10.16
N SER A 137 17.67 -3.26 -10.54
CA SER A 137 17.67 -4.01 -11.80
C SER A 137 16.90 -3.31 -12.92
N GLY A 138 16.00 -2.40 -12.59
CA GLY A 138 15.02 -1.82 -13.51
C GLY A 138 13.89 -2.78 -13.91
N ALA A 139 13.87 -3.99 -13.35
CA ALA A 139 12.85 -5.00 -13.64
C ALA A 139 11.49 -4.51 -13.14
N THR A 140 10.50 -4.51 -14.04
CA THR A 140 9.12 -4.11 -13.73
C THR A 140 8.20 -5.31 -13.81
N THR A 141 7.43 -5.50 -12.74
CA THR A 141 6.45 -6.58 -12.60
C THR A 141 5.06 -5.96 -12.50
N TRP A 142 4.18 -6.29 -13.45
CA TRP A 142 2.77 -5.90 -13.39
C TRP A 142 1.99 -6.83 -12.48
N ILE A 143 1.27 -6.29 -11.50
CA ILE A 143 0.62 -7.07 -10.43
C ILE A 143 -0.80 -7.48 -10.82
N GLY A 144 -1.51 -6.55 -11.46
CA GLY A 144 -2.92 -6.69 -11.79
C GLY A 144 -3.59 -5.33 -11.90
N ALA A 145 -4.87 -5.34 -12.26
CA ALA A 145 -5.68 -4.15 -12.35
C ALA A 145 -7.08 -4.32 -11.79
N LEU A 146 -7.63 -3.22 -11.31
CA LEU A 146 -8.98 -3.15 -10.77
C LEU A 146 -9.79 -2.11 -11.53
N ARG A 147 -11.06 -2.43 -11.79
CA ARG A 147 -12.00 -1.51 -12.41
C ARG A 147 -12.64 -0.60 -11.38
N PHE A 148 -12.58 0.71 -11.61
CA PHE A 148 -13.20 1.74 -10.79
C PHE A 148 -14.34 2.40 -11.54
N PRO A 149 -15.52 2.56 -10.92
CA PRO A 149 -16.65 3.22 -11.56
C PRO A 149 -16.33 4.70 -11.80
N TYR A 150 -16.94 5.24 -12.85
CA TYR A 150 -16.93 6.68 -13.08
C TYR A 150 -17.66 7.40 -11.94
N PRO A 151 -17.18 8.59 -11.50
CA PRO A 151 -17.87 9.37 -10.48
C PRO A 151 -19.21 9.92 -11.01
N ASP A 152 -19.23 10.33 -12.29
CA ASP A 152 -20.40 10.72 -13.06
C ASP A 152 -20.23 10.27 -14.53
N ARG A 153 -21.34 10.17 -15.28
CA ARG A 153 -21.33 9.76 -16.69
C ARG A 153 -20.51 10.76 -17.53
N GLY A 154 -19.40 10.31 -18.10
CA GLY A 154 -18.52 11.10 -18.96
C GLY A 154 -17.30 11.72 -18.27
N LEU A 155 -17.19 11.61 -16.94
CA LEU A 155 -15.98 11.98 -16.19
C LEU A 155 -15.05 10.77 -16.06
N ARG A 156 -13.74 10.99 -16.19
CA ARG A 156 -12.73 9.96 -15.90
C ARG A 156 -12.64 9.73 -14.39
N ALA A 157 -12.29 8.51 -13.99
CA ALA A 157 -11.99 8.24 -12.58
C ALA A 157 -10.70 8.99 -12.19
N THR A 158 -10.56 9.47 -10.96
CA THR A 158 -9.32 10.14 -10.52
C THR A 158 -8.94 9.69 -9.13
N ILE A 159 -7.65 9.56 -8.89
CA ILE A 159 -7.11 9.32 -7.55
C ILE A 159 -7.23 10.64 -6.78
N LYS A 160 -7.89 10.60 -5.62
CA LYS A 160 -8.09 11.78 -4.78
C LYS A 160 -6.76 12.22 -4.15
N HIS A 161 -6.68 13.51 -3.86
CA HIS A 161 -5.48 14.22 -3.42
C HIS A 161 -5.03 13.94 -1.97
N HIS A 162 -5.57 12.91 -1.33
CA HIS A 162 -5.19 12.50 0.02
C HIS A 162 -5.07 10.99 0.07
N THR A 163 -3.90 10.53 0.50
CA THR A 163 -3.58 9.11 0.67
C THR A 163 -2.85 8.90 1.99
N TYR A 164 -2.65 7.65 2.38
CA TYR A 164 -1.76 7.35 3.49
C TYR A 164 -0.99 6.06 3.27
N SER A 165 0.17 5.96 3.92
CA SER A 165 0.99 4.76 4.03
C SER A 165 1.04 4.31 5.50
N THR A 166 1.05 3.01 5.73
CA THR A 166 1.17 2.43 7.08
C THR A 166 1.91 1.10 7.06
N ILE A 167 2.52 0.77 8.20
CA ILE A 167 2.93 -0.61 8.51
C ILE A 167 1.82 -1.18 9.39
N GLU A 168 1.26 -2.30 8.98
CA GLU A 168 0.27 -3.06 9.73
C GLU A 168 0.87 -4.41 10.13
N ILE A 169 0.64 -4.81 11.38
CA ILE A 169 1.03 -6.11 11.92
C ILE A 169 -0.28 -6.88 12.07
N TYR A 170 -0.44 -7.95 11.29
CA TYR A 170 -1.63 -8.78 11.30
C TYR A 170 -1.32 -10.16 11.85
N GLY A 171 -2.35 -10.88 12.28
CA GLY A 171 -2.25 -12.24 12.78
C GLY A 171 -3.51 -12.66 13.54
N SER A 172 -3.66 -13.97 13.74
CA SER A 172 -4.85 -14.54 14.39
C SER A 172 -4.79 -14.50 15.93
N ARG A 173 -3.63 -14.14 16.49
CA ARG A 173 -3.36 -14.09 17.93
C ARG A 173 -2.66 -12.79 18.32
N PRO A 174 -2.82 -12.32 19.57
CA PRO A 174 -2.01 -11.22 20.08
C PRO A 174 -0.51 -11.54 20.00
N ILE A 175 0.29 -10.56 19.60
CA ILE A 175 1.75 -10.62 19.61
C ILE A 175 2.28 -9.60 20.61
N ARG A 176 3.35 -9.93 21.34
CA ARG A 176 4.02 -8.93 22.17
C ARG A 176 4.82 -8.00 21.26
N PRO A 177 4.86 -6.68 21.51
CA PRO A 177 5.62 -5.75 20.69
C PRO A 177 7.07 -6.19 20.41
N ILE A 178 7.78 -6.68 21.44
CA ILE A 178 9.17 -7.13 21.34
C ILE A 178 9.39 -8.36 20.43
N ASP A 179 8.33 -9.14 20.17
CA ASP A 179 8.41 -10.33 19.30
C ASP A 179 8.15 -9.97 17.82
N ILE A 180 7.68 -8.75 17.53
CA ILE A 180 7.59 -8.25 16.16
C ILE A 180 9.03 -7.99 15.69
N PRO A 181 9.49 -8.55 14.57
CA PRO A 181 10.83 -8.26 14.04
C PRO A 181 10.96 -6.79 13.68
N GLU A 182 12.16 -6.24 13.81
CA GLU A 182 12.43 -4.88 13.36
C GLU A 182 12.18 -4.80 11.84
N PHE A 183 11.40 -3.82 11.41
CA PHE A 183 11.10 -3.54 10.02
C PHE A 183 11.19 -2.04 9.78
N SER A 184 11.98 -1.64 8.80
CA SER A 184 12.31 -0.25 8.52
C SER A 184 12.16 0.07 7.04
N VAL A 185 11.44 1.15 6.75
CA VAL A 185 11.16 1.64 5.40
C VAL A 185 11.35 3.14 5.33
N SER A 186 11.90 3.63 4.22
CA SER A 186 11.86 5.04 3.84
C SER A 186 10.96 5.24 2.62
N ILE A 187 10.19 6.31 2.59
CA ILE A 187 9.26 6.65 1.52
C ILE A 187 9.53 8.09 1.10
N GLU A 188 9.83 8.26 -0.19
CA GLU A 188 9.93 9.59 -0.79
C GLU A 188 8.53 10.21 -0.97
N PRO A 189 8.40 11.54 -1.00
CA PRO A 189 7.12 12.18 -1.28
C PRO A 189 6.48 11.61 -2.56
N PRO A 190 5.31 10.96 -2.46
CA PRO A 190 4.64 10.37 -3.61
C PRO A 190 4.34 11.41 -4.68
N LYS A 191 4.32 10.99 -5.94
CA LYS A 191 4.06 11.85 -7.09
C LYS A 191 2.70 11.51 -7.71
N GLY A 192 1.80 12.49 -7.75
CA GLY A 192 0.55 12.46 -8.50
C GLY A 192 0.74 13.21 -9.82
N ASP A 193 0.59 12.54 -10.97
CA ASP A 193 0.85 13.11 -12.30
C ASP A 193 2.19 13.88 -12.39
N GLY A 194 3.25 13.30 -11.81
CA GLY A 194 4.60 13.88 -11.75
C GLY A 194 4.82 14.95 -10.70
N ARG A 195 3.78 15.38 -9.96
CA ARG A 195 3.88 16.40 -8.90
C ARG A 195 3.96 15.75 -7.51
N SER A 196 4.97 16.12 -6.72
CA SER A 196 5.13 15.61 -5.35
C SER A 196 4.00 16.08 -4.41
N ALA A 197 3.69 15.26 -3.41
CA ALA A 197 2.88 15.67 -2.26
C ALA A 197 3.49 16.91 -1.61
N THR A 198 2.65 17.88 -1.23
CA THR A 198 3.11 19.18 -0.67
C THR A 198 2.94 19.24 0.84
N HIS A 199 2.02 18.43 1.38
CA HIS A 199 1.75 18.36 2.81
C HIS A 199 1.60 16.90 3.25
N GLY A 200 1.75 16.68 4.55
CA GLY A 200 1.48 15.37 5.12
C GLY A 200 1.36 15.42 6.64
N ALA A 201 1.18 14.26 7.25
CA ALA A 201 1.23 14.12 8.69
C ALA A 201 1.67 12.74 9.12
N THR A 202 2.62 12.67 10.05
CA THR A 202 2.89 11.42 10.77
C THR A 202 1.86 11.26 11.88
N VAL A 203 1.35 10.05 12.02
CA VAL A 203 0.47 9.66 13.11
C VAL A 203 0.88 8.28 13.59
N TYR A 204 0.69 8.03 14.87
CA TYR A 204 0.72 6.69 15.44
C TYR A 204 -0.73 6.21 15.58
N SER A 205 -0.99 4.94 15.26
CA SER A 205 -2.34 4.39 15.37
C SER A 205 -2.92 4.65 16.76
N LEU A 206 -4.16 5.14 16.79
CA LEU A 206 -4.95 5.34 18.01
C LEU A 206 -5.97 4.20 18.22
N ARG A 207 -6.06 3.23 17.28
CA ARG A 207 -6.98 2.08 17.37
C ARG A 207 -6.22 0.82 17.84
N LEU A 208 -6.96 -0.05 18.54
CA LEU A 208 -6.62 -1.40 19.03
C LEU A 208 -5.11 -1.70 19.18
N GLY A 209 -4.62 -1.63 20.42
CA GLY A 209 -3.25 -2.04 20.76
C GLY A 209 -2.19 -1.13 20.14
N GLN A 210 -1.85 -0.03 20.82
CA GLN A 210 -0.69 0.76 20.41
C GLN A 210 0.55 -0.12 20.39
N ILE A 211 1.11 -0.35 19.21
CA ILE A 211 2.42 -0.98 19.06
C ILE A 211 3.44 0.08 19.47
N LEU A 212 3.94 -0.04 20.70
CA LEU A 212 4.80 0.96 21.33
C LEU A 212 6.19 1.04 20.69
N ASN A 213 6.65 -0.03 20.05
CA ASN A 213 7.90 -0.07 19.30
C ASN A 213 7.68 0.33 17.83
N THR A 214 7.15 1.53 17.64
CA THR A 214 6.97 2.15 16.32
C THR A 214 7.57 3.54 16.30
N GLU A 215 8.10 3.93 15.14
CA GLU A 215 8.64 5.26 14.89
C GLU A 215 8.21 5.74 13.50
N ALA A 216 7.80 7.01 13.42
CA ALA A 216 7.54 7.69 12.17
C ALA A 216 8.27 9.04 12.19
N ARG A 217 9.41 9.12 11.49
CA ARG A 217 10.25 10.32 11.46
C ARG A 217 10.28 10.93 10.06
N PHE A 218 10.47 12.24 10.01
CA PHE A 218 10.60 13.01 8.78
C PHE A 218 11.98 13.65 8.71
N ASP A 219 12.65 13.53 7.56
CA ASP A 219 13.89 14.24 7.29
C ASP A 219 13.60 15.49 6.45
N HIS A 220 13.76 16.66 7.07
CA HIS A 220 13.55 17.95 6.44
C HIS A 220 14.54 18.28 5.32
N THR A 221 15.69 17.60 5.26
CA THR A 221 16.72 17.85 4.24
C THR A 221 16.36 17.18 2.93
N THR A 222 15.85 15.95 3.01
CA THR A 222 15.57 15.09 1.86
C THR A 222 14.09 15.07 1.50
N GLY A 223 13.21 15.44 2.42
CA GLY A 223 11.77 15.26 2.27
C GLY A 223 11.32 13.82 2.51
N THR A 224 12.22 12.91 2.89
CA THR A 224 11.93 11.50 3.06
C THR A 224 11.26 11.23 4.42
N VAL A 225 10.24 10.35 4.41
CA VAL A 225 9.61 9.84 5.63
C VAL A 225 10.16 8.46 5.92
N PHE A 226 10.44 8.16 7.18
CA PHE A 226 10.85 6.84 7.62
C PHE A 226 9.81 6.27 8.57
N LEU A 227 9.40 5.04 8.30
CA LEU A 227 8.49 4.25 9.11
C LEU A 227 9.24 3.04 9.64
N GLN A 228 9.15 2.82 10.95
CA GLN A 228 9.77 1.67 11.61
C GLN A 228 8.78 1.02 12.58
N ALA A 229 8.83 -0.31 12.67
CA ALA A 229 8.05 -1.10 13.61
C ALA A 229 8.89 -2.28 14.14
N GLY A 230 8.56 -2.78 15.32
CA GLY A 230 9.14 -4.00 15.84
C GLY A 230 10.52 -3.83 16.51
N GLY A 231 11.05 -4.94 17.01
CA GLY A 231 12.34 -5.03 17.67
C GLY A 231 12.47 -4.07 18.85
N LEU A 232 13.63 -3.42 18.93
CA LEU A 232 13.96 -2.42 19.95
C LEU A 232 13.61 -1.00 19.53
N THR A 233 12.81 -0.83 18.46
CA THR A 233 12.37 0.48 17.97
C THR A 233 11.78 1.29 19.12
N ARG A 234 12.25 2.52 19.28
CA ARG A 234 11.72 3.46 20.27
C ARG A 234 11.13 4.63 19.55
N ARG A 235 9.90 4.97 19.93
CA ARG A 235 9.26 6.21 19.52
C ARG A 235 10.04 7.41 20.05
N LYS A 236 10.53 8.27 19.17
CA LYS A 236 11.27 9.50 19.50
C LYS A 236 10.64 10.72 18.85
N ALA A 237 10.13 10.58 17.63
CA ALA A 237 9.46 11.65 16.92
C ALA A 237 8.02 11.81 17.39
N GLU A 238 7.64 13.05 17.69
CA GLU A 238 6.24 13.41 17.90
C GLU A 238 5.46 13.35 16.58
N PRO A 239 4.21 12.84 16.59
CA PRO A 239 3.36 12.88 15.41
C PRO A 239 3.04 14.34 15.07
N GLY A 240 3.04 14.69 13.79
CA GLY A 240 2.88 16.10 13.42
C GLY A 240 2.68 16.34 11.94
N LYS A 241 2.31 17.58 11.62
CA LYS A 241 2.15 18.06 10.25
C LYS A 241 3.53 18.22 9.60
N ILE A 242 3.61 17.87 8.33
CA ILE A 242 4.78 17.96 7.48
C ILE A 242 4.46 18.86 6.29
N ARG A 243 5.46 19.65 5.89
CA ARG A 243 5.47 20.39 4.63
C ARG A 243 6.73 19.98 3.88
N PHE A 244 6.57 19.58 2.62
CA PHE A 244 7.64 19.12 1.74
C PHE A 244 8.17 20.27 0.89
#